data_AF-A0A8S9BQX9-F1
#
_entry.id   AF-A0A8S9BQX9-F1
#
_cell.length_a   1.000
_cell.length_b   1.000
_cell.length_c   1.000
_cell.angle_alpha   90.00
_cell.angle_beta   90.00
_cell.angle_gamma   90.00
#
_symmetry.space_group_name_H-M   'P 1'
#
loop_
_entity.id
_entity.type
_entity.pdbx_description
1 polymer ?
#
loop_
_entity_poly.entity_id
_entity_poly.type
_entity_poly.pdbx_seq_one_letter_code
_entity_poly.pdbx_strand_id
1 'polypeptide(L)'
;MAKKKGKAPNTASISSNSDIDEMTSALAQTNLGDESPPRLNHTRLTRKTIVREFERYFGDTSKLDNWQRLCGDVGLDDDLPSISKCRVALKKVWVNIYDLVDAVRNDTCPPKRFRSQQALANYTVREEKIFPRQKAKDGGPVRALLAHIF
;
A
#
# COMPACT_ATOMS: atom_id res chain seq x y z
N MET A 1 -24.29 -12.49 -66.49
CA MET A 1 -24.49 -13.74 -65.72
C MET A 1 -24.35 -13.36 -64.25
N ALA A 2 -25.39 -13.01 -63.48
CA ALA A 2 -26.58 -13.77 -63.08
C ALA A 2 -26.27 -15.05 -62.29
N LYS A 3 -26.43 -14.97 -60.96
CA LYS A 3 -27.02 -15.96 -60.02
C LYS A 3 -26.33 -15.82 -58.66
N LYS A 4 -26.95 -15.99 -57.50
CA LYS A 4 -28.35 -15.96 -57.01
C LYS A 4 -28.22 -16.51 -55.58
N LYS A 5 -29.01 -15.95 -54.64
CA LYS A 5 -29.48 -16.59 -53.38
C LYS A 5 -28.39 -16.76 -52.31
N GLY A 6 -28.61 -16.47 -51.02
CA GLY A 6 -29.85 -16.28 -50.28
C GLY A 6 -29.87 -17.24 -49.09
N LYS A 7 -30.28 -16.69 -47.94
CA LYS A 7 -30.97 -17.33 -46.81
C LYS A 7 -30.15 -17.72 -45.57
N ALA A 8 -30.53 -17.05 -44.48
CA ALA A 8 -30.25 -17.36 -43.08
C ALA A 8 -30.86 -18.72 -42.63
N PRO A 9 -30.43 -19.21 -41.47
CA PRO A 9 -31.30 -19.34 -40.29
C PRO A 9 -30.67 -18.56 -39.11
N ASN A 10 -31.31 -17.75 -38.27
CA ASN A 10 -32.62 -17.80 -37.59
C ASN A 10 -32.92 -19.14 -36.90
N THR A 11 -32.71 -19.15 -35.58
CA THR A 11 -33.61 -19.67 -34.52
C THR A 11 -32.94 -19.33 -33.17
N ALA A 12 -33.51 -18.42 -32.37
CA ALA A 12 -34.58 -18.70 -31.39
C ALA A 12 -34.03 -19.54 -30.22
N SER A 13 -34.28 -19.29 -28.94
CA SER A 13 -35.23 -18.44 -28.24
C SER A 13 -34.82 -18.47 -26.75
N ILE A 14 -34.90 -17.34 -26.04
CA ILE A 14 -35.92 -17.02 -25.01
C ILE A 14 -35.85 -17.91 -23.76
N SER A 15 -35.60 -17.30 -22.60
CA SER A 15 -36.56 -17.12 -21.49
C SER A 15 -35.74 -16.96 -20.19
N SER A 16 -35.69 -15.77 -19.58
CA SER A 16 -36.60 -15.30 -18.50
C SER A 16 -36.43 -16.12 -17.21
N ASN A 17 -36.29 -15.59 -16.01
CA ASN A 17 -36.87 -14.45 -15.30
C ASN A 17 -35.84 -14.04 -14.19
N SER A 18 -35.87 -12.93 -13.46
CA SER A 18 -36.97 -12.11 -12.96
C SER A 18 -36.41 -10.78 -12.43
N ASP A 19 -37.04 -9.68 -12.86
CA ASP A 19 -37.57 -8.55 -12.07
C ASP A 19 -36.82 -8.12 -10.79
N ILE A 20 -36.23 -6.92 -10.79
CA ILE A 20 -36.83 -5.63 -10.35
C ILE A 20 -37.02 -5.60 -8.83
N ASP A 21 -36.33 -4.68 -8.15
CA ASP A 21 -37.03 -3.63 -7.39
C ASP A 21 -36.11 -2.46 -7.04
N GLU A 22 -36.43 -1.36 -7.70
CA GLU A 22 -36.16 0.02 -7.32
C GLU A 22 -37.08 0.38 -6.15
N MET A 23 -36.55 0.77 -4.98
CA MET A 23 -37.32 1.72 -4.15
C MET A 23 -36.48 2.50 -3.13
N THR A 24 -36.33 3.77 -3.48
CA THR A 24 -36.31 4.99 -2.66
C THR A 24 -36.58 4.90 -1.16
N SER A 25 -35.72 5.58 -0.41
CA SER A 25 -36.04 6.62 0.58
C SER A 25 -36.98 6.27 1.76
N ALA A 26 -36.40 6.11 2.95
CA ALA A 26 -37.09 6.34 4.21
C ALA A 26 -36.13 6.93 5.26
N LEU A 27 -36.38 8.18 5.65
CA LEU A 27 -35.83 8.82 6.84
C LEU A 27 -36.47 8.21 8.09
N ALA A 28 -35.66 7.82 9.08
CA ALA A 28 -36.06 7.75 10.48
C ALA A 28 -34.93 8.33 11.34
N GLN A 29 -35.30 9.23 12.24
CA GLN A 29 -34.44 10.21 12.89
C GLN A 29 -33.77 9.69 14.17
N THR A 30 -32.70 10.40 14.56
CA THR A 30 -32.09 10.56 15.90
C THR A 30 -31.17 9.46 16.44
N ASN A 31 -29.85 9.75 16.50
CA ASN A 31 -29.14 10.05 17.75
C ASN A 31 -27.68 10.49 17.50
N LEU A 32 -27.19 11.32 18.42
CA LEU A 32 -25.90 12.02 18.43
C LEU A 32 -24.69 11.07 18.45
N GLY A 33 -23.65 11.41 17.68
CA GLY A 33 -22.27 11.01 17.97
C GLY A 33 -21.46 10.56 16.75
N ASP A 34 -20.43 11.34 16.43
CA ASP A 34 -19.27 10.96 15.61
C ASP A 34 -19.49 10.83 14.08
N GLU A 35 -19.70 11.97 13.41
CA GLU A 35 -19.37 12.10 11.98
C GLU A 35 -17.84 12.21 11.84
N SER A 36 -17.13 11.12 12.14
CA SER A 36 -15.83 10.88 11.53
C SER A 36 -16.10 10.46 10.07
N PRO A 37 -15.42 11.05 9.08
CA PRO A 37 -15.61 10.68 7.66
C PRO A 37 -15.42 9.17 7.48
N PRO A 38 -16.10 8.55 6.50
CA PRO A 38 -16.06 7.12 6.29
C PRO A 38 -14.60 6.72 6.14
N ARG A 39 -14.09 6.00 7.14
CA ARG A 39 -12.74 5.46 7.09
C ARG A 39 -12.73 4.58 5.87
N LEU A 40 -12.07 5.07 4.81
CA LEU A 40 -11.68 4.26 3.66
C LEU A 40 -11.25 2.91 4.18
N ASN A 41 -11.73 1.85 3.54
CA ASN A 41 -11.63 0.46 3.97
C ASN A 41 -10.17 -0.03 3.87
N HIS A 42 -9.26 0.61 4.59
CA HIS A 42 -7.87 0.23 4.68
C HIS A 42 -7.82 -0.93 5.66
N THR A 43 -7.70 -2.14 5.13
CA THR A 43 -7.34 -3.31 5.92
C THR A 43 -6.10 -2.96 6.72
N ARG A 44 -6.27 -2.75 8.03
CA ARG A 44 -5.21 -2.34 8.94
C ARG A 44 -4.09 -3.38 8.84
N LEU A 45 -2.90 -2.98 8.38
CA LEU A 45 -1.78 -3.90 8.27
C LEU A 45 -1.49 -4.47 9.66
N THR A 46 -1.51 -5.80 9.78
CA THR A 46 -1.16 -6.47 11.04
C THR A 46 0.35 -6.66 11.13
N ARG A 47 0.88 -6.91 12.33
CA ARG A 47 2.32 -7.23 12.51
C ARG A 47 2.77 -8.45 11.71
N LYS A 48 1.89 -9.42 11.47
CA LYS A 48 2.22 -10.61 10.67
C LYS A 48 2.22 -10.29 9.17
N THR A 49 1.29 -9.44 8.73
CA THR A 49 1.14 -9.08 7.33
C THR A 49 2.23 -8.10 6.89
N ILE A 50 2.61 -7.13 7.72
CA ILE A 50 3.55 -6.07 7.33
C ILE A 50 4.91 -6.59 6.87
N VAL A 51 5.43 -7.62 7.54
CA VAL A 51 6.74 -8.21 7.20
C VAL A 51 6.70 -8.77 5.78
N ARG A 52 5.67 -9.56 5.48
CA ARG A 52 5.50 -10.20 4.16
C ARG A 52 5.23 -9.17 3.07
N GLU A 53 4.40 -8.17 3.34
CA GLU A 53 4.12 -7.10 2.36
C GLU A 53 5.37 -6.29 2.07
N PHE A 54 6.18 -5.98 3.08
CA PHE A 54 7.45 -5.29 2.88
C PHE A 54 8.48 -6.17 2.14
N GLU A 55 8.60 -7.45 2.49
CA GLU A 55 9.46 -8.41 1.77
C GLU A 55 9.04 -8.52 0.29
N ARG A 56 7.74 -8.58 0.00
CA ARG A 56 7.20 -8.58 -1.36
C ARG A 56 7.49 -7.27 -2.10
N TYR A 57 7.24 -6.14 -1.45
CA TYR A 57 7.49 -4.82 -2.02
C TYR A 57 8.97 -4.65 -2.35
N PHE A 58 9.86 -5.02 -1.44
CA PHE A 58 11.29 -4.77 -1.63
C PHE A 58 11.93 -5.75 -2.62
N GLY A 59 11.63 -7.04 -2.50
CA GLY A 59 12.20 -8.08 -3.34
C GLY A 59 13.66 -8.42 -3.01
N ASP A 60 14.46 -8.65 -4.04
CA ASP A 60 15.86 -9.08 -3.92
C ASP A 60 16.78 -7.95 -3.41
N THR A 61 17.45 -8.22 -2.29
CA THR A 61 18.38 -7.28 -1.64
C THR A 61 19.72 -7.08 -2.34
N SER A 62 20.04 -7.92 -3.32
CA SER A 62 21.25 -7.80 -4.12
C SER A 62 21.09 -6.86 -5.33
N LYS A 63 19.87 -6.43 -5.66
CA LYS A 63 19.57 -5.61 -6.84
C LYS A 63 19.58 -4.12 -6.51
N LEU A 64 20.45 -3.35 -7.17
CA LEU A 64 20.55 -1.90 -7.00
C LEU A 64 19.20 -1.20 -7.24
N ASP A 65 18.49 -1.58 -8.28
CA ASP A 65 17.20 -0.98 -8.68
C ASP A 65 16.16 -1.02 -7.55
N ASN A 66 16.14 -2.09 -6.73
CA ASN A 66 15.24 -2.17 -5.58
C ASN A 66 15.62 -1.16 -4.48
N TRP A 67 16.91 -0.89 -4.31
CA TRP A 67 17.39 0.12 -3.36
C TRP A 67 17.15 1.54 -3.86
N GLN A 68 17.31 1.78 -5.16
CA GLN A 68 17.01 3.07 -5.81
C GLN A 68 15.52 3.38 -5.73
N ARG A 69 14.65 2.41 -6.07
CA ARG A 69 13.20 2.53 -5.89
C ARG A 69 12.84 2.90 -4.46
N LEU A 70 13.41 2.19 -3.48
CA LEU A 70 13.18 2.51 -2.07
C LEU A 70 13.62 3.95 -1.72
N CYS A 71 14.73 4.43 -2.27
CA CYS A 71 15.17 5.82 -2.07
C CYS A 71 14.13 6.81 -2.63
N GLY A 72 13.67 6.61 -3.87
CA GLY A 72 12.61 7.43 -4.48
C GLY A 72 11.31 7.41 -3.67
N ASP A 73 10.85 6.23 -3.25
CA ASP A 73 9.60 6.07 -2.50
C ASP A 73 9.64 6.75 -1.13
N VAL A 74 10.81 6.96 -0.53
CA VAL A 74 10.95 7.73 0.72
C VAL A 74 11.32 9.21 0.48
N GLY A 75 11.33 9.66 -0.78
CA GLY A 75 11.63 11.03 -1.18
C GLY A 75 13.12 11.39 -1.06
N LEU A 76 14.00 10.46 -1.42
CA LEU A 76 15.42 10.69 -1.70
C LEU A 76 15.67 10.59 -3.20
N ASP A 77 16.86 11.01 -3.63
CA ASP A 77 17.32 10.80 -5.01
C ASP A 77 17.42 9.30 -5.32
N ASP A 78 16.87 8.90 -6.46
CA ASP A 78 16.80 7.52 -6.95
C ASP A 78 17.95 7.17 -7.91
N ASP A 79 18.81 8.13 -8.27
CA ASP A 79 19.96 7.98 -9.18
C ASP A 79 21.26 7.54 -8.49
N LEU A 80 21.17 7.04 -7.26
CA LEU A 80 22.35 6.65 -6.47
C LEU A 80 23.11 5.48 -7.12
N PRO A 81 24.44 5.57 -7.32
CA PRO A 81 25.18 4.64 -8.16
C PRO A 81 25.50 3.29 -7.50
N SER A 82 25.15 3.07 -6.23
CA SER A 82 25.42 1.81 -5.54
C SER A 82 24.54 1.58 -4.32
N ILE A 83 24.37 0.30 -3.96
CA ILE A 83 23.59 -0.13 -2.78
C ILE A 83 24.14 0.51 -1.50
N SER A 84 25.46 0.61 -1.38
CA SER A 84 26.11 1.24 -0.23
C SER A 84 25.71 2.72 -0.10
N LYS A 85 25.61 3.46 -1.21
CA LYS A 85 25.15 4.86 -1.20
C LYS A 85 23.68 4.95 -0.82
N CYS A 86 22.80 4.11 -1.37
CA CYS A 86 21.40 4.02 -0.97
C CYS A 86 21.27 3.79 0.55
N ARG A 87 22.01 2.82 1.10
CA ARG A 87 21.99 2.53 2.55
C ARG A 87 22.44 3.72 3.40
N VAL A 88 23.43 4.48 2.95
CA VAL A 88 23.89 5.69 3.66
C VAL A 88 22.84 6.80 3.61
N ALA A 89 22.18 6.98 2.47
CA ALA A 89 21.12 7.97 2.32
C ALA A 89 19.89 7.62 3.20
N LEU A 90 19.47 6.35 3.17
CA LEU A 90 18.33 5.85 3.95
C LEU A 90 18.52 5.99 5.47
N LYS A 91 19.76 5.87 5.99
CA LYS A 91 20.06 6.10 7.42
C LYS A 91 19.69 7.49 7.93
N LYS A 92 19.58 8.48 7.03
CA LYS A 92 19.21 9.86 7.38
C LYS A 92 17.70 10.09 7.31
N VAL A 93 16.93 9.08 6.92
CA VAL A 93 15.48 9.16 6.75
C VAL A 93 14.78 8.43 7.88
N TRP A 94 13.89 9.14 8.54
CA TRP A 94 13.05 8.60 9.60
C TRP A 94 11.65 8.40 9.04
N VAL A 95 11.30 7.17 8.69
CA VAL A 95 9.96 6.78 8.19
C VAL A 95 9.50 5.51 8.89
N ASN A 96 8.19 5.33 9.05
CA ASN A 96 7.65 4.08 9.56
C ASN A 96 7.38 3.12 8.38
N ILE A 97 7.76 1.85 8.51
CA ILE A 97 7.59 0.83 7.45
C ILE A 97 6.11 0.59 7.11
N TYR A 98 5.20 0.69 8.09
CA TYR A 98 3.77 0.62 7.84
C TYR A 98 3.32 1.74 6.90
N ASP A 99 3.75 2.96 7.18
CA ASP A 99 3.39 4.12 6.37
C ASP A 99 4.00 4.03 4.96
N LEU A 100 5.20 3.47 4.82
CA LEU A 100 5.80 3.21 3.52
C LEU A 100 4.99 2.19 2.71
N VAL A 101 4.67 1.03 3.30
CA VAL A 101 3.88 -0.01 2.59
C VAL A 101 2.49 0.52 2.26
N ASP A 102 1.84 1.26 3.17
CA ASP A 102 0.56 1.89 2.89
C ASP A 102 0.69 2.97 1.80
N ALA A 103 1.74 3.79 1.81
CA ALA A 103 1.95 4.80 0.77
C ALA A 103 2.12 4.17 -0.61
N VAL A 104 2.94 3.11 -0.72
CA VAL A 104 3.15 2.37 -1.97
C VAL A 104 1.85 1.71 -2.44
N ARG A 105 1.06 1.12 -1.54
CA ARG A 105 -0.22 0.47 -1.91
C ARG A 105 -1.29 1.44 -2.42
N ASN A 106 -1.21 2.71 -2.02
CA ASN A 106 -2.18 3.74 -2.37
C ASN A 106 -1.61 4.77 -3.36
N ASP A 107 -0.40 4.55 -3.91
CA ASP A 107 0.30 5.50 -4.78
C ASP A 107 0.40 6.92 -4.17
N THR A 108 0.63 7.00 -2.85
CA THR A 108 0.73 8.26 -2.08
C THR A 108 2.15 8.52 -1.56
N CYS A 109 3.16 7.92 -2.18
CA CYS A 109 4.57 8.19 -1.86
C CYS A 109 4.93 9.68 -2.12
N PRO A 110 5.79 10.30 -1.30
CA PRO A 110 6.51 9.69 -0.17
C PRO A 110 5.68 9.64 1.12
N PRO A 111 5.90 8.63 1.99
CA PRO A 111 5.21 8.50 3.27
C PRO A 111 5.63 9.60 4.26
N LYS A 112 4.94 9.65 5.40
CA LYS A 112 5.25 10.59 6.47
C LYS A 112 6.70 10.45 6.96
N ARG A 113 7.47 11.52 6.76
CA ARG A 113 8.85 11.65 7.27
C ARG A 113 8.88 12.35 8.61
N PHE A 114 9.75 11.86 9.48
CA PHE A 114 10.01 12.44 10.79
C PHE A 114 11.32 13.22 10.79
N ARG A 115 11.39 14.26 11.62
CA ARG A 115 12.60 15.09 11.76
C ARG A 115 13.69 14.42 12.59
N SER A 116 13.32 13.44 13.42
CA SER A 116 14.24 12.72 14.30
C SER A 116 13.78 11.29 14.58
N GLN A 117 14.74 10.46 14.99
CA GLN A 117 14.51 9.10 15.51
C GLN A 117 13.49 9.08 16.65
N GLN A 118 13.60 10.03 17.58
CA GLN A 118 12.70 10.12 18.73
C GLN A 118 11.26 10.43 18.31
N ALA A 119 11.08 11.32 17.32
CA ALA A 119 9.76 11.62 16.79
C ALA A 119 9.14 10.39 16.11
N LEU A 120 9.94 9.64 15.34
CA LEU A 120 9.52 8.36 14.77
C LEU A 120 9.17 7.33 15.85
N ALA A 121 9.97 7.22 16.91
CA ALA A 121 9.73 6.30 18.02
C ALA A 121 8.42 6.59 18.75
N ASN A 122 8.22 7.85 19.15
CA ASN A 122 7.00 8.29 19.83
C ASN A 122 5.75 8.04 18.97
N TYR A 123 5.82 8.35 17.67
CA TYR A 123 4.74 8.05 16.74
C TYR A 123 4.50 6.54 16.62
N THR A 124 5.56 5.74 16.47
CA THR A 124 5.47 4.30 16.29
C THR A 124 4.82 3.60 17.48
N VAL A 125 5.15 4.04 18.71
CA VAL A 125 4.53 3.52 19.94
C VAL A 125 3.08 3.99 20.05
N ARG A 126 2.82 5.29 19.84
CA ARG A 126 1.47 5.86 19.96
C ARG A 126 0.47 5.25 18.98
N GLU A 127 0.88 5.02 17.73
CA GLU A 127 0.02 4.43 16.70
C GLU A 127 0.05 2.89 16.69
N GLU A 128 0.85 2.27 17.58
CA GLU A 128 1.10 0.83 17.64
C GLU A 128 1.65 0.19 16.34
N LYS A 129 2.26 1.01 15.46
CA LYS A 129 2.83 0.60 14.16
C LYS A 129 4.23 0.00 14.31
N ILE A 130 4.36 -0.98 15.20
CA ILE A 130 5.65 -1.55 15.63
C ILE A 130 6.08 -2.68 14.69
N PHE A 131 7.16 -2.45 13.94
CA PHE A 131 7.76 -3.50 13.10
C PHE A 131 8.52 -4.54 13.96
N PRO A 132 8.39 -5.85 13.70
CA PRO A 132 9.04 -6.89 14.50
C PRO A 132 10.58 -6.77 14.52
N ARG A 133 11.16 -6.65 15.73
CA ARG A 133 12.62 -6.47 15.91
C ARG A 133 13.46 -7.62 15.37
N GLN A 134 12.97 -8.86 15.43
CA GLN A 134 13.72 -10.01 14.95
C GLN A 134 14.06 -9.87 13.46
N LYS A 135 13.07 -9.44 12.66
CA LYS A 135 13.23 -9.18 11.23
C LYS A 135 14.09 -7.94 10.92
N ALA A 136 14.20 -7.01 11.85
CA ALA A 136 15.12 -5.88 11.73
C ALA A 136 16.59 -6.27 11.94
N LYS A 137 16.85 -7.34 12.71
CA LYS A 137 18.20 -7.85 12.97
C LYS A 137 18.77 -8.65 11.79
N ASP A 138 17.90 -9.25 10.98
CA ASP A 138 18.27 -10.03 9.79
C ASP A 138 18.95 -9.17 8.70
N GLY A 139 18.92 -7.84 8.84
CA GLY A 139 19.68 -6.90 8.01
C GLY A 139 18.88 -6.30 6.86
N GLY A 140 19.56 -6.04 5.75
CA GLY A 140 18.92 -5.54 4.52
C GLY A 140 18.26 -4.16 4.64
N PRO A 141 17.20 -3.90 3.86
CA PRO A 141 16.53 -2.59 3.77
C PRO A 141 15.81 -2.19 5.06
N VAL A 142 15.27 -3.17 5.78
CA VAL A 142 14.61 -2.97 7.07
C VAL A 142 15.59 -2.30 8.04
N ARG A 143 16.81 -2.82 8.15
CA ARG A 143 17.88 -2.23 8.98
C ARG A 143 18.34 -0.85 8.49
N ALA A 144 18.26 -0.58 7.19
CA ALA A 144 18.64 0.72 6.64
C ALA A 144 17.63 1.83 7.01
N LEU A 145 16.35 1.48 7.15
CA LEU A 145 15.27 2.39 7.54
C LEU A 145 15.06 2.47 9.06
N LEU A 146 15.23 1.34 9.76
CA LEU A 146 15.15 1.26 11.22
C LEU A 146 16.47 1.68 11.83
N ALA A 147 16.74 2.98 11.82
CA ALA A 147 17.73 3.53 12.73
C ALA A 147 17.15 3.47 14.16
N HIS A 148 17.62 2.47 14.91
CA HIS A 148 17.54 2.33 16.37
C HIS A 148 16.30 2.90 17.08
N ILE A 149 15.09 2.38 16.82
CA ILE A 149 13.91 2.86 17.55
C ILE A 149 13.91 2.39 19.03
N PHE A 150 14.94 1.64 19.48
CA PHE A 150 15.16 1.21 20.86
C PHE A 150 16.64 1.00 21.16
#